data_AF-A0A535RKM8-F1
#
_entry.id   AF-A0A535RKM8-F1
#
_cell.length_a   1.000
_cell.length_b   1.000
_cell.length_c   1.000
_cell.angle_alpha   90.00
_cell.angle_beta   90.00
_cell.angle_gamma   90.00
#
_symmetry.space_group_name_H-M   'P 1'
#
loop_
_entity.id
_entity.type
_entity.pdbx_description
1 polymer ?
#
loop_
_entity_poly.entity_id
_entity_poly.type
_entity_poly.pdbx_seq_one_letter_code
_entity_poly.pdbx_strand_id
1 'polypeptide(L)'
;MIVTRLECPQSGIVIEGKFSLGWMARLTPEQLAFVGQLVKHRGNIQKLSGELNVAYNTARNHLDDIVAALESPPRAPKQRPDRLKILAMLSAGEINYDSAIKLLAEL
;
A
#
# COMPACT_ATOMS: atom_id res chain seq x y z
N MET A 1 5.84 -1.22 2.88
CA MET A 1 7.00 -1.09 1.99
C MET A 1 7.14 0.37 1.60
N ILE A 2 8.34 0.96 1.67
CA ILE A 2 8.62 2.33 1.23
C ILE A 2 9.65 2.27 0.12
N VAL A 3 9.49 3.08 -0.93
CA VAL A 3 10.52 3.22 -1.97
C VAL A 3 11.46 4.33 -1.53
N THR A 4 12.76 4.08 -1.58
CA THR A 4 13.77 5.04 -1.11
C THR A 4 14.62 5.64 -2.21
N ARG A 5 14.64 5.01 -3.39
CA ARG A 5 15.49 5.39 -4.52
C ARG A 5 14.74 5.14 -5.82
N LEU A 6 14.66 6.16 -6.66
CA LEU A 6 14.18 6.09 -8.04
C LEU A 6 15.35 6.40 -8.96
N GLU A 7 15.56 5.58 -9.98
CA GLU A 7 16.67 5.73 -10.92
C GLU A 7 16.12 5.74 -12.35
N CYS A 8 16.52 6.74 -13.13
CA CYS A 8 16.22 6.81 -14.56
C CYS A 8 17.33 6.09 -15.34
N PRO A 9 17.04 4.94 -16.00
CA PRO A 9 18.07 4.18 -16.71
C PRO A 9 18.66 4.91 -17.93
N GLN A 10 17.91 5.86 -18.50
CA GLN A 10 18.30 6.56 -19.74
C GLN A 10 19.22 7.75 -19.49
N SER A 11 19.06 8.43 -18.36
CA SER A 11 19.82 9.64 -18.02
C SER A 11 20.78 9.46 -16.85
N GLY A 12 20.62 8.39 -16.06
CA GLY A 12 21.37 8.14 -14.84
C GLY A 12 20.94 9.00 -13.65
N ILE A 13 19.89 9.82 -13.79
CA ILE A 13 19.38 10.65 -12.69
C ILE A 13 18.82 9.74 -11.59
N VAL A 14 19.32 9.96 -10.37
CA VAL A 14 18.87 9.27 -9.16
C VAL A 14 18.17 10.27 -8.25
N ILE A 15 16.98 9.89 -7.76
CA ILE A 15 16.22 10.65 -6.79
C ILE A 15 16.07 9.80 -5.53
N GLU A 16 16.61 10.29 -4.41
CA GLU A 16 16.54 9.62 -3.11
C GLU A 16 15.58 10.35 -2.18
N GLY A 17 14.84 9.58 -1.37
CA GLY A 17 13.81 10.14 -0.51
C GLY A 17 12.94 9.07 0.13
N LYS A 18 11.77 9.45 0.63
CA LYS A 18 10.74 8.49 1.07
C LYS A 18 9.55 8.63 0.15
N PHE A 19 9.38 7.66 -0.74
CA PHE A 19 8.31 7.63 -1.72
C PHE A 19 7.24 6.60 -1.32
N SER A 20 5.98 6.99 -1.50
CA SER A 20 4.85 6.08 -1.40
C SER A 20 4.43 5.66 -2.80
N LEU A 21 4.36 4.34 -3.04
CA LEU A 21 3.78 3.79 -4.28
C LEU A 21 2.24 3.73 -4.23
N GLY A 22 1.61 4.27 -3.17
CA GLY A 22 0.17 4.28 -3.02
C GLY A 22 -0.45 2.88 -3.03
N TRP A 23 -1.42 2.65 -3.90
CA TRP A 23 -2.11 1.37 -4.05
C TRP A 23 -1.20 0.27 -4.62
N MET A 24 -0.20 0.63 -5.43
CA MET A 24 0.71 -0.35 -6.05
C MET A 24 1.56 -1.07 -5.01
N ALA A 25 1.85 -0.43 -3.87
CA ALA A 25 2.54 -1.06 -2.74
C ALA A 25 1.75 -2.22 -2.09
N ARG A 26 0.45 -2.36 -2.39
CA ARG A 26 -0.41 -3.41 -1.83
C ARG A 26 -0.44 -4.67 -2.67
N LEU A 27 0.04 -4.59 -3.91
CA LEU A 27 -0.01 -5.68 -4.86
C LEU A 27 1.33 -6.40 -4.93
N THR A 28 1.28 -7.71 -5.12
CA THR A 28 2.48 -8.50 -5.46
C THR A 28 2.97 -8.14 -6.87
N PRO A 29 4.23 -8.48 -7.21
CA PRO A 29 4.72 -8.32 -8.58
C PRO A 29 3.85 -9.03 -9.63
N GLU A 30 3.34 -10.24 -9.34
CA GLU A 30 2.44 -10.94 -10.28
C GLU A 30 1.10 -10.21 -10.44
N GLN A 31 0.54 -9.70 -9.34
CA GLN A 31 -0.69 -8.92 -9.36
C GLN A 31 -0.54 -7.62 -10.16
N LEU A 32 0.58 -6.90 -9.99
CA LEU A 32 0.89 -5.71 -10.79
C LEU A 32 1.03 -6.03 -12.28
N ALA A 33 1.70 -7.13 -12.62
CA ALA A 33 1.83 -7.58 -14.00
C ALA A 33 0.46 -7.91 -14.61
N PHE A 34 -0.41 -8.59 -13.85
CA PHE A 34 -1.77 -8.89 -14.28
C PHE A 34 -2.60 -7.62 -14.54
N VAL A 35 -2.53 -6.62 -13.64
CA VAL A 35 -3.18 -5.31 -13.85
C VAL A 35 -2.69 -4.65 -15.15
N GLY A 36 -1.37 -4.66 -15.39
CA GLY A 36 -0.80 -4.11 -16.63
C GLY A 36 -1.36 -4.79 -17.89
N GLN A 37 -1.44 -6.11 -17.90
CA GLN A 37 -2.02 -6.86 -19.03
C GLN A 37 -3.52 -6.62 -19.18
N LEU A 38 -4.27 -6.54 -18.07
CA LEU A 38 -5.69 -6.24 -18.09
C LEU A 38 -5.96 -4.86 -18.72
N VAL A 39 -5.17 -3.85 -18.36
CA VAL A 39 -5.26 -2.49 -18.93
C VAL A 39 -4.92 -2.50 -20.43
N LYS A 40 -3.87 -3.23 -20.85
CA LYS A 40 -3.52 -3.43 -22.26
C LYS A 40 -4.68 -4.01 -23.08
N HIS A 41 -5.49 -4.87 -22.46
CA HIS A 41 -6.71 -5.44 -23.06
C HIS A 41 -7.99 -4.65 -22.78
N ARG A 42 -7.87 -3.43 -22.26
CA ARG A 42 -9.01 -2.54 -21.94
C ARG A 42 -10.04 -3.20 -21.01
N GLY A 43 -9.58 -4.02 -20.06
CA GLY A 43 -10.43 -4.74 -19.11
C GLY A 43 -11.04 -6.04 -19.63
N ASN A 44 -10.70 -6.49 -20.85
CA ASN A 44 -11.25 -7.74 -21.39
C ASN A 44 -10.58 -8.98 -20.78
N ILE A 45 -11.21 -9.53 -19.73
CA ILE A 45 -10.72 -10.73 -19.01
C ILE A 45 -10.72 -11.97 -19.90
N GLN A 46 -11.68 -12.11 -20.81
CA GLN A 46 -11.74 -13.27 -21.71
C GLN A 46 -10.55 -13.31 -22.67
N LYS A 47 -10.19 -12.16 -23.23
CA LYS A 47 -9.01 -12.03 -24.09
C LYS A 47 -7.72 -12.27 -23.29
N LEU A 48 -7.66 -11.73 -22.07
CA LEU A 48 -6.53 -11.93 -21.18
C LEU A 48 -6.36 -13.41 -20.78
N SER A 49 -7.45 -14.13 -20.48
CA SER A 49 -7.37 -15.57 -20.15
C SER A 49 -6.85 -16.39 -21.33
N GLY A 50 -7.20 -15.99 -22.57
CA GLY A 50 -6.65 -16.59 -23.78
C GLY A 50 -5.14 -16.35 -23.92
N GLU A 51 -4.67 -15.12 -23.69
CA GLU A 51 -3.23 -14.79 -23.77
C GLU A 51 -2.40 -15.48 -22.67
N LEU A 52 -2.98 -15.63 -21.47
CA LEU A 52 -2.35 -16.31 -20.35
C LEU A 52 -2.47 -17.84 -20.41
N ASN A 53 -3.19 -18.39 -21.40
CA ASN A 53 -3.48 -19.82 -21.54
C ASN A 53 -4.07 -20.46 -20.26
N VAL A 54 -5.00 -19.75 -19.61
CA VAL A 54 -5.72 -20.21 -18.41
C VAL A 54 -7.22 -20.23 -18.66
N ALA A 55 -7.95 -20.98 -17.84
CA ALA A 55 -9.41 -20.89 -17.85
C ALA A 55 -9.87 -19.48 -17.43
N TYR A 56 -11.00 -19.03 -17.98
CA TYR A 56 -11.62 -17.76 -17.61
C TYR A 56 -11.79 -17.61 -16.09
N ASN A 57 -12.21 -18.69 -15.41
CA ASN A 57 -12.40 -18.69 -13.96
C ASN A 57 -11.08 -18.42 -13.20
N THR A 58 -9.95 -18.90 -13.70
CA THR A 58 -8.65 -18.63 -13.10
C THR A 58 -8.27 -17.16 -13.21
N ALA A 59 -8.43 -16.56 -14.40
CA ALA A 59 -8.18 -15.14 -14.61
C ALA A 59 -9.15 -14.26 -13.80
N ARG A 60 -10.40 -14.70 -13.65
CA ARG A 60 -11.41 -14.06 -12.80
C ARG A 60 -10.99 -14.08 -11.33
N ASN A 61 -10.60 -15.23 -10.81
CA ASN A 61 -10.13 -15.36 -9.42
C ASN A 61 -8.91 -14.47 -9.14
N HIS A 62 -7.95 -14.40 -10.09
CA HIS A 62 -6.81 -13.49 -9.96
C HIS A 62 -7.24 -12.02 -9.88
N LEU A 63 -8.24 -11.61 -10.66
CA LEU A 63 -8.79 -10.26 -10.57
C LEU A 63 -9.45 -10.01 -9.22
N ASP A 64 -10.23 -10.97 -8.72
CA ASP A 64 -10.89 -10.86 -7.43
C ASP A 64 -9.87 -10.75 -6.27
N ASP A 65 -8.76 -11.50 -6.34
CA ASP A 65 -7.64 -11.41 -5.38
C ASP A 65 -6.98 -10.02 -5.39
N ILE A 66 -6.83 -9.43 -6.58
CA ILE A 66 -6.30 -8.06 -6.74
C ILE A 66 -7.28 -7.04 -6.15
N VAL A 67 -8.57 -7.17 -6.43
CA VAL A 67 -9.60 -6.30 -5.87
C VAL A 67 -9.58 -6.37 -4.34
N ALA A 68 -9.52 -7.56 -3.76
CA ALA A 68 -9.42 -7.74 -2.31
C ALA A 68 -8.16 -7.07 -1.71
N ALA A 69 -7.02 -7.14 -2.40
CA ALA A 69 -5.79 -6.47 -1.97
C ALA A 69 -5.88 -4.93 -2.05
N LEU A 70 -6.64 -4.39 -2.99
CA LEU A 70 -6.89 -2.95 -3.15
C LEU A 70 -7.94 -2.42 -2.17
N GLU A 71 -8.98 -3.21 -1.91
CA GLU A 71 -10.06 -2.88 -0.97
C GLU A 71 -9.63 -3.01 0.47
N SER A 72 -8.70 -3.91 0.79
CA SER A 72 -8.04 -3.91 2.10
C SER A 72 -7.27 -2.60 2.24
N PRO A 73 -7.70 -1.67 3.11
CA PRO A 73 -6.90 -0.50 3.40
C PRO A 73 -5.54 -1.00 3.92
N PRO A 74 -4.43 -0.27 3.69
CA PRO A 74 -3.25 -0.53 4.49
C PRO A 74 -3.77 -0.50 5.91
N ARG A 75 -3.38 -1.48 6.72
CA ARG A 75 -3.48 -1.29 8.16
C ARG A 75 -2.66 -0.03 8.37
N ALA A 76 -3.33 1.13 8.46
CA ALA A 76 -2.70 2.36 8.89
C ALA A 76 -1.90 1.91 10.11
N PRO A 77 -0.61 2.28 10.25
CA PRO A 77 0.13 1.92 11.45
C PRO A 77 -0.84 2.24 12.57
N LYS A 78 -1.30 1.21 13.30
CA LYS A 78 -2.38 1.39 14.27
C LYS A 78 -1.81 2.46 15.17
N GLN A 79 -2.21 3.72 14.99
CA GLN A 79 -1.98 4.72 15.99
C GLN A 79 -2.80 4.14 17.09
N ARG A 80 -2.11 3.50 18.04
CA ARG A 80 -2.77 2.84 19.14
C ARG A 80 -3.72 3.91 19.67
N PRO A 81 -5.03 3.63 19.81
CA PRO A 81 -5.99 4.64 20.26
C PRO A 81 -5.45 5.36 21.52
N ASP A 82 -4.63 4.67 22.31
CA ASP A 82 -3.88 5.16 23.46
C ASP A 82 -2.88 6.28 23.12
N ARG A 83 -2.14 6.20 22.00
CA ARG A 83 -1.22 7.27 21.55
C ARG A 83 -1.96 8.56 21.17
N LEU A 84 -3.10 8.44 20.48
CA LEU A 84 -3.95 9.59 20.14
C LEU A 84 -4.56 10.23 21.39
N LYS A 85 -4.98 9.41 22.37
CA LYS A 85 -5.46 9.90 23.67
C LYS A 85 -4.38 10.67 24.42
N ILE A 86 -3.15 10.16 24.50
CA ILE A 86 -2.06 10.85 25.20
C ILE A 86 -1.77 12.22 24.56
N LEU A 87 -1.76 12.30 23.23
CA LEU A 87 -1.56 13.58 22.53
C LEU A 87 -2.73 14.56 22.75
N ALA A 88 -3.96 14.06 22.83
CA ALA A 88 -5.14 14.87 23.14
C ALA A 88 -5.08 15.41 24.59
N MET A 89 -4.71 14.57 25.56
CA MET A 89 -4.52 14.98 26.97
C MET A 89 -3.42 16.03 27.11
N LEU A 90 -2.32 15.90 26.35
CA LEU A 90 -1.26 16.91 26.34
C LEU A 90 -1.75 18.23 25.74
N SER A 91 -2.51 18.19 24.64
CA SER A 91 -3.09 19.38 24.01
C SER A 91 -4.15 20.07 24.88
N ALA A 92 -4.89 19.29 25.68
CA ALA A 92 -5.89 19.79 26.62
C ALA A 92 -5.25 20.30 27.93
N GLY A 93 -3.96 20.06 28.15
CA GLY A 93 -3.25 20.42 29.37
C GLY A 93 -3.54 19.50 30.57
N GLU A 94 -4.20 18.36 30.35
CA GLU A 94 -4.49 17.35 31.37
C GLU A 94 -3.23 16.63 31.86
N ILE A 95 -2.21 16.56 30.99
CA ILE A 95 -0.87 16.05 31.32
C ILE A 95 0.20 17.04 30.85
N ASN A 96 1.35 17.02 31.53
CA ASN A 96 2.51 17.80 31.12
C ASN A 96 3.38 17.01 30.12
N TYR A 97 4.36 17.71 29.52
CA TYR A 97 5.28 17.16 28.53
C TYR A 97 6.02 15.90 29.03
N ASP A 98 6.47 15.90 30.28
CA ASP A 98 7.25 14.80 30.88
C ASP A 98 6.39 13.54 31.07
N SER A 99 5.16 13.72 31.55
CA SER A 99 4.15 12.67 31.69
C SER A 99 3.74 12.09 30.33
N ALA A 100 3.58 12.93 29.31
CA ALA A 100 3.25 12.48 27.96
C ALA A 100 4.38 11.62 27.36
N ILE A 101 5.64 11.97 27.55
CA ILE A 101 6.79 11.19 27.08
C ILE A 101 6.83 9.81 27.75
N LYS A 102 6.61 9.74 29.07
CA LYS A 102 6.58 8.47 29.81
C LYS A 102 5.48 7.54 29.30
N LEU A 103 4.25 8.05 29.19
CA LEU A 103 3.10 7.30 28.68
C LEU A 103 3.29 6.83 27.23
N LEU A 104 3.99 7.62 26.40
CA LEU A 104 4.34 7.24 25.03
C LEU A 104 5.46 6.20 24.94
N ALA A 105 6.37 6.15 25.93
CA ALA A 105 7.46 5.19 26.00
C ALA A 105 6.99 3.81 26.52
N GLU A 106 5.93 3.76 27.32
CA GLU A 106 5.31 2.52 27.84
C GLU A 106 4.33 1.86 26.85
N LEU A 107 4.08 2.47 25.69
CA LEU A 107 3.32 1.89 24.56
C LEU A 107 4.24 1.12 23.61
#